data_AF-A0A1H6WXK6-F1
#
_entry.id   AF-A0A1H6WXK6-F1
#
_cell.length_a   1.000
_cell.length_b   1.000
_cell.length_c   1.000
_cell.angle_alpha   90.00
_cell.angle_beta   90.00
_cell.angle_gamma   90.00
#
_symmetry.space_group_name_H-M   'P 1'
#
loop_
_entity.id
_entity.type
_entity.pdbx_description
1 polymer ?
#
loop_
_entity_poly.entity_id
_entity_poly.type
_entity_poly.pdbx_seq_one_letter_code
_entity_poly.pdbx_strand_id
1 'polypeptide(L)'
;MKATAAPQWRHGWLVLGVALMAAVAAFALLPAARHLDAMALALPQGDKLLHVLAFAMLMGWWGNLYHRPRQRLAAAAACLLFGLLIECAQWPHDPEDASVWDWAADALGLALGALLLRTSLGDMLTRAERWLGLAQARS
;
A
#
# COMPACT_ATOMS: atom_id res chain seq x y z
N MET A 1 -14.44 -18.05 9.29
CA MET A 1 -13.96 -16.65 9.13
C MET A 1 -14.05 -15.97 10.49
N LYS A 2 -12.93 -15.52 11.08
CA LYS A 2 -12.99 -14.73 12.32
C LYS A 2 -13.61 -13.38 11.99
N ALA A 3 -14.65 -12.99 12.72
CA ALA A 3 -15.19 -11.64 12.63
C ALA A 3 -14.12 -10.68 13.17
N THR A 4 -13.42 -10.01 12.29
CA THR A 4 -12.43 -8.99 12.66
C THR A 4 -13.19 -7.70 12.98
N ALA A 5 -12.93 -7.11 14.15
CA ALA A 5 -13.56 -5.86 14.53
C ALA A 5 -12.96 -4.70 13.72
N ALA A 6 -13.80 -3.78 13.25
CA ALA A 6 -13.34 -2.59 12.56
C ALA A 6 -12.59 -1.66 13.53
N PRO A 7 -11.50 -1.00 13.08
CA PRO A 7 -10.79 -0.03 13.90
C PRO A 7 -11.72 1.12 14.31
N GLN A 8 -11.64 1.54 15.57
CA GLN A 8 -12.49 2.59 16.13
C GLN A 8 -12.08 3.98 15.66
N TRP A 9 -10.77 4.20 15.49
CA TRP A 9 -10.19 5.47 15.04
C TRP A 9 -10.00 5.51 13.52
N ARG A 10 -11.03 5.08 12.80
CA ARG A 10 -10.99 4.89 11.34
C ARG A 10 -10.52 6.12 10.57
N HIS A 11 -10.91 7.33 10.98
CA HIS A 11 -10.52 8.57 10.30
C HIS A 11 -9.01 8.82 10.36
N GLY A 12 -8.35 8.57 11.50
CA GLY A 12 -6.90 8.70 11.62
C GLY A 12 -6.16 7.75 10.68
N TRP A 13 -6.61 6.48 10.62
CA TRP A 13 -6.05 5.47 9.71
C TRP A 13 -6.29 5.78 8.23
N LEU A 14 -7.42 6.41 7.89
CA LEU A 14 -7.70 6.88 6.53
C LEU A 14 -6.72 7.98 6.13
N VAL A 15 -6.55 9.02 6.96
CA VAL A 15 -5.60 10.11 6.69
C VAL A 15 -4.19 9.57 6.55
N LEU A 16 -3.76 8.68 7.43
CA LEU A 16 -2.44 8.05 7.34
C LEU A 16 -2.30 7.18 6.09
N GLY A 17 -3.34 6.45 5.69
CA GLY A 17 -3.34 5.65 4.45
C GLY A 17 -3.20 6.52 3.19
N VAL A 18 -3.90 7.65 3.14
CA VAL A 18 -3.75 8.63 2.05
C VAL A 18 -2.36 9.26 2.06
N ALA A 19 -1.82 9.59 3.23
CA ALA A 19 -0.46 10.11 3.36
C ALA A 19 0.60 9.09 2.87
N LEU A 20 0.41 7.80 3.14
CA LEU A 20 1.26 6.73 2.60
C LEU A 20 1.20 6.65 1.07
N MET A 21 0.01 6.76 0.47
CA MET A 21 -0.13 6.82 -0.99
C MET A 21 0.56 8.05 -1.57
N ALA A 22 0.39 9.22 -0.95
CA ALA A 22 1.07 10.44 -1.37
C ALA A 22 2.60 10.31 -1.27
N ALA A 23 3.11 9.64 -0.22
CA ALA A 23 4.54 9.35 -0.08
C ALA A 23 5.02 8.43 -1.21
N VAL A 24 4.31 7.35 -1.54
CA VAL A 24 4.64 6.46 -2.66
C VAL A 24 4.70 7.23 -3.99
N ALA A 25 3.70 8.06 -4.29
CA ALA A 25 3.72 8.90 -5.49
C ALA A 25 4.88 9.90 -5.48
N ALA A 26 5.19 10.51 -4.34
CA ALA A 26 6.30 11.44 -4.20
C ALA A 26 7.64 10.74 -4.48
N PHE A 27 7.87 9.54 -3.95
CA PHE A 27 9.08 8.75 -4.25
C PHE A 27 9.19 8.38 -5.73
N ALA A 28 8.08 7.99 -6.36
CA ALA A 28 8.06 7.59 -7.76
C ALA A 28 8.22 8.78 -8.75
N LEU A 29 7.68 9.95 -8.42
CA LEU A 29 7.57 11.07 -9.37
C LEU A 29 8.57 12.20 -9.15
N LEU A 30 9.11 12.37 -7.94
CA LEU A 30 9.99 13.52 -7.67
C LEU A 30 11.45 13.20 -8.06
N PRO A 31 12.07 14.01 -8.93
CA PRO A 31 13.46 13.83 -9.33
C PRO A 31 14.47 13.90 -8.17
N ALA A 32 14.15 14.59 -7.08
CA ALA A 32 15.00 14.63 -5.89
C ALA A 32 14.85 13.37 -5.02
N ALA A 33 13.69 12.70 -5.07
CA ALA A 33 13.42 11.49 -4.31
C ALA A 33 14.00 10.25 -5.01
N ARG A 34 14.01 10.20 -6.35
CA ARG A 34 14.70 9.15 -7.12
C ARG A 34 16.21 9.09 -6.88
N HIS A 35 16.85 10.18 -6.43
CA HIS A 35 18.27 10.15 -6.06
C HIS A 35 18.52 9.47 -4.70
N LEU A 36 17.50 9.39 -3.84
CA LEU A 36 17.52 8.50 -2.67
C LEU A 36 17.31 7.03 -3.08
N ASP A 37 16.81 6.80 -4.30
CA ASP A 37 16.71 5.49 -4.97
C ASP A 37 18.06 4.99 -5.52
N ALA A 38 19.15 5.72 -5.31
CA ALA A 38 20.49 5.10 -5.24
C ALA A 38 20.57 4.06 -4.08
N MET A 39 19.54 3.99 -3.23
CA MET A 39 19.25 2.90 -2.29
C MET A 39 18.24 1.86 -2.78
N ALA A 40 17.79 1.89 -4.05
CA ALA A 40 17.30 0.67 -4.69
C ALA A 40 18.34 -0.39 -4.32
N LEU A 41 17.89 -1.44 -3.60
CA LEU A 41 18.82 -2.46 -3.12
C LEU A 41 19.76 -2.75 -4.28
N ALA A 42 21.08 -2.77 -4.06
CA ALA A 42 22.09 -3.00 -5.09
C ALA A 42 22.03 -4.44 -5.69
N LEU A 43 20.82 -4.98 -5.73
CA LEU A 43 20.31 -6.16 -6.35
C LEU A 43 19.85 -5.81 -7.77
N PRO A 44 19.99 -6.75 -8.69
CA PRO A 44 19.27 -6.73 -9.95
C PRO A 44 17.76 -6.52 -9.69
N GLN A 45 17.14 -5.58 -10.40
CA GLN A 45 15.70 -5.31 -10.35
C GLN A 45 15.16 -4.86 -8.97
N GLY A 46 15.97 -4.11 -8.20
CA GLY A 46 15.59 -3.56 -6.89
C GLY A 46 14.35 -2.64 -6.92
N ASP A 47 14.16 -1.92 -8.02
CA ASP A 47 12.96 -1.15 -8.37
C ASP A 47 11.68 -2.01 -8.25
N LYS A 48 11.66 -3.17 -8.90
CA LYS A 48 10.49 -4.06 -8.91
C LYS A 48 10.17 -4.61 -7.54
N LEU A 49 11.20 -4.88 -6.74
CA LEU A 49 11.01 -5.32 -5.37
C LEU A 49 10.38 -4.21 -4.50
N LEU A 50 10.78 -2.97 -4.71
CA LEU A 50 10.17 -1.81 -4.04
C LEU A 50 8.70 -1.64 -4.44
N HIS A 51 8.36 -1.80 -5.72
CA HIS A 51 6.97 -1.82 -6.19
C HIS A 51 6.14 -2.92 -5.51
N VAL A 52 6.62 -4.17 -5.53
CA VAL A 52 5.95 -5.29 -4.84
C VAL A 52 5.75 -4.99 -3.36
N LEU A 53 6.77 -4.47 -2.67
CA LEU A 53 6.72 -4.19 -1.24
C LEU A 53 5.75 -3.04 -0.93
N ALA A 54 5.85 -1.93 -1.65
CA ALA A 54 5.01 -0.75 -1.48
C ALA A 54 3.52 -1.11 -1.67
N PHE A 55 3.20 -1.85 -2.73
CA PHE A 55 1.82 -2.25 -3.01
C PHE A 55 1.32 -3.35 -2.07
N ALA A 56 2.19 -4.25 -1.60
CA ALA A 56 1.83 -5.17 -0.53
C ALA A 56 1.48 -4.44 0.78
N MET A 57 2.24 -3.39 1.13
CA MET A 57 1.96 -2.54 2.29
C MET A 57 0.66 -1.75 2.11
N LEU A 58 0.42 -1.16 0.94
CA LEU A 58 -0.84 -0.45 0.65
C LEU A 58 -2.04 -1.40 0.74
N MET A 59 -1.96 -2.59 0.16
CA MET A 59 -3.03 -3.58 0.28
C MET A 59 -3.24 -4.02 1.73
N GLY A 60 -2.15 -4.26 2.45
CA GLY A 60 -2.19 -4.57 3.88
C GLY A 60 -2.88 -3.47 4.68
N TRP A 61 -2.57 -2.21 4.39
CA TRP A 61 -3.15 -1.05 5.05
C TRP A 61 -4.66 -0.96 4.78
N TRP A 62 -5.05 -0.81 3.52
CA TRP A 62 -6.46 -0.65 3.14
C TRP A 62 -7.30 -1.88 3.48
N GLY A 63 -6.74 -3.08 3.36
CA GLY A 63 -7.43 -4.31 3.72
C GLY A 63 -7.59 -4.54 5.22
N ASN A 64 -6.83 -3.85 6.07
CA ASN A 64 -7.11 -3.76 7.51
C ASN A 64 -8.27 -2.78 7.81
N LEU A 65 -8.43 -1.71 7.01
CA LEU A 65 -9.57 -0.78 7.14
C LEU A 65 -10.88 -1.35 6.59
N TYR A 66 -10.82 -2.29 5.63
CA TYR A 66 -11.97 -2.87 4.95
C TYR A 66 -12.12 -4.36 5.25
N HIS A 67 -13.27 -4.74 5.83
CA HIS A 67 -13.51 -6.10 6.32
C HIS A 67 -14.29 -6.96 5.32
N ARG A 68 -15.08 -6.32 4.44
CA ARG A 68 -15.84 -7.04 3.42
C ARG A 68 -14.98 -7.35 2.20
N PRO A 69 -15.11 -8.54 1.60
CA PRO A 69 -14.31 -8.93 0.43
C PRO A 69 -14.49 -7.96 -0.75
N ARG A 70 -15.72 -7.47 -0.98
CA ARG A 70 -15.99 -6.46 -2.03
C ARG A 70 -15.26 -5.14 -1.80
N GLN A 71 -15.14 -4.68 -0.55
CA GLN A 71 -14.43 -3.45 -0.21
C GLN A 71 -12.91 -3.63 -0.37
N ARG A 72 -12.39 -4.81 0.00
CA ARG A 72 -10.98 -5.16 -0.24
C ARG A 72 -10.65 -5.22 -1.73
N LEU A 73 -11.56 -5.77 -2.53
CA LEU A 73 -11.40 -5.79 -3.99
C LEU A 73 -11.43 -4.37 -4.58
N ALA A 74 -12.34 -3.51 -4.12
CA ALA A 74 -12.37 -2.11 -4.53
C ALA A 74 -11.09 -1.36 -4.13
N ALA A 75 -10.54 -1.62 -2.94
CA ALA A 75 -9.28 -1.04 -2.50
C ALA A 75 -8.09 -1.54 -3.35
N ALA A 76 -8.04 -2.85 -3.65
CA ALA A 76 -7.03 -3.41 -4.55
C ALA A 76 -7.12 -2.78 -5.94
N ALA A 77 -8.33 -2.64 -6.50
CA ALA A 77 -8.54 -2.00 -7.80
C ALA A 77 -8.13 -0.52 -7.79
N ALA A 78 -8.44 0.21 -6.72
CA ALA A 78 -8.02 1.61 -6.57
C ALA A 78 -6.49 1.74 -6.46
N CYS A 79 -5.82 0.85 -5.72
CA CYS A 79 -4.37 0.82 -5.67
C CYS A 79 -3.77 0.47 -7.04
N LEU A 80 -4.29 -0.54 -7.73
CA LEU A 80 -3.80 -0.93 -9.06
C LEU A 80 -3.95 0.19 -10.09
N LEU A 81 -5.08 0.93 -10.04
CA LEU A 81 -5.27 2.12 -10.85
C LEU A 81 -4.27 3.23 -10.47
N PHE A 82 -4.01 3.40 -9.17
CA PHE A 82 -3.02 4.35 -8.70
C PHE A 82 -1.60 4.06 -9.23
N GLY A 83 -1.18 2.78 -9.24
CA GLY A 83 0.08 2.37 -9.88
C GLY A 83 0.13 2.70 -11.36
N LEU A 84 -0.92 2.35 -12.11
CA LEU A 84 -1.03 2.71 -13.53
C LEU A 84 -0.93 4.23 -13.77
N LEU A 85 -1.53 5.04 -12.90
CA LEU A 85 -1.46 6.50 -13.00
C LEU A 85 -0.04 7.04 -12.74
N ILE A 86 0.72 6.40 -11.85
CA ILE A 86 2.14 6.73 -11.62
C ILE A 86 2.94 6.45 -12.90
N GLU A 87 2.82 5.25 -13.48
CA GLU A 87 3.50 4.88 -14.73
C GLU A 87 3.18 5.86 -15.86
N CYS A 88 1.91 6.22 -16.01
CA CYS A 88 1.45 7.19 -17.00
C CYS A 88 2.01 8.61 -16.74
N ALA A 89 2.25 8.98 -15.49
CA ALA A 89 2.84 10.26 -15.12
C ALA A 89 4.37 10.29 -15.30
N GLN A 90 5.05 9.15 -15.17
CA GLN A 90 6.48 8.98 -15.44
C GLN A 90 6.77 8.98 -16.94
N TRP A 91 5.90 8.39 -17.76
CA TRP A 91 6.09 8.22 -19.21
C TRP A 91 6.61 9.46 -19.97
N PRO A 92 6.11 10.70 -19.74
CA PRO A 92 6.61 11.87 -20.46
C PRO A 92 7.99 12.36 -20.00
N HIS A 93 8.41 11.99 -18.79
CA HIS A 93 9.60 12.53 -18.13
C HIS A 93 10.77 11.54 -18.20
N ASP A 94 10.51 10.27 -17.95
CA ASP A 94 11.50 9.19 -17.92
C ASP A 94 10.89 7.92 -18.57
N PRO A 95 10.85 7.81 -19.92
CA PRO A 95 10.19 6.71 -20.63
C PRO A 95 10.86 5.34 -20.43
N GLU A 96 12.14 5.32 -20.02
CA GLU A 96 12.86 4.09 -19.71
C GLU A 96 12.45 3.51 -18.35
N ASP A 97 12.01 4.36 -17.42
CA ASP A 97 11.52 3.96 -16.10
C ASP A 97 10.01 3.61 -16.14
N ALA A 98 9.23 4.20 -17.05
CA ALA A 98 7.82 3.85 -17.21
C ALA A 98 7.66 2.47 -17.88
N SER A 99 7.17 1.48 -17.13
CA SER A 99 7.25 0.07 -17.51
C SER A 99 5.99 -0.70 -17.12
N VAL A 100 5.47 -1.48 -18.08
CA VAL A 100 4.39 -2.45 -17.83
C VAL A 100 4.80 -3.48 -16.76
N TRP A 101 6.10 -3.72 -16.57
CA TRP A 101 6.60 -4.64 -15.55
C TRP A 101 6.47 -4.09 -14.13
N ASP A 102 6.47 -2.78 -13.96
CA ASP A 102 6.35 -2.16 -12.64
C ASP A 102 4.89 -2.14 -12.21
N TRP A 103 3.98 -1.90 -13.17
CA TRP A 103 2.56 -2.15 -12.96
C TRP A 103 2.23 -3.64 -12.67
N ALA A 104 2.96 -4.58 -13.27
CA ALA A 104 2.83 -6.00 -12.94
C ALA A 104 3.38 -6.33 -11.54
N ALA A 105 4.48 -5.68 -11.13
CA ALA A 105 5.03 -5.77 -9.79
C ALA A 105 4.05 -5.22 -8.73
N ASP A 106 3.37 -4.12 -9.03
CA ASP A 106 2.28 -3.58 -8.20
C ASP A 106 1.18 -4.61 -7.98
N ALA A 107 0.69 -5.23 -9.07
CA ALA A 107 -0.34 -6.26 -9.02
C ALA A 107 0.10 -7.46 -8.16
N LEU A 108 1.36 -7.89 -8.28
CA LEU A 108 1.94 -8.95 -7.45
C LEU A 108 1.99 -8.53 -5.97
N GLY A 109 2.41 -7.30 -5.68
CA GLY A 109 2.39 -6.72 -4.34
C GLY A 109 0.99 -6.76 -3.73
N LEU A 110 -0.03 -6.31 -4.47
CA LEU A 110 -1.43 -6.38 -4.03
C LEU A 110 -1.88 -7.81 -3.74
N ALA A 111 -1.52 -8.78 -4.60
CA ALA A 111 -1.86 -10.18 -4.39
C ALA A 111 -1.21 -10.75 -3.11
N LEU A 112 0.07 -10.44 -2.87
CA LEU A 112 0.79 -10.83 -1.66
C LEU A 112 0.19 -10.18 -0.41
N GLY A 113 -0.07 -8.88 -0.45
CA GLY A 113 -0.73 -8.17 0.66
C GLY A 113 -2.11 -8.77 0.97
N ALA A 114 -2.89 -9.11 -0.05
CA ALA A 114 -4.18 -9.78 0.12
C ALA A 114 -4.06 -11.18 0.76
N LEU A 115 -2.99 -11.92 0.45
CA LEU A 115 -2.68 -13.19 1.09
C LEU A 115 -2.28 -12.99 2.56
N LEU A 116 -1.45 -11.99 2.85
CA LEU A 116 -1.01 -11.66 4.21
C LEU A 116 -2.18 -11.25 5.11
N LEU A 117 -3.21 -10.60 4.58
CA LEU A 117 -4.45 -10.28 5.31
C LEU A 117 -5.25 -11.50 5.78
N ARG A 118 -4.92 -12.72 5.30
CA ARG A 118 -5.50 -13.97 5.81
C ARG A 118 -4.80 -14.46 7.09
N THR A 119 -3.70 -13.83 7.46
CA THR A 119 -2.92 -14.12 8.68
C THR A 119 -3.27 -13.15 9.81
N SER A 120 -2.50 -13.17 10.90
CA SER A 120 -2.61 -12.21 12.00
C SER A 120 -2.41 -10.74 11.59
N LEU A 121 -1.79 -10.49 10.42
CA LEU A 121 -1.61 -9.14 9.88
C LEU A 121 -2.92 -8.48 9.45
N GLY A 122 -4.01 -9.24 9.25
CA GLY A 122 -5.34 -8.70 8.97
C GLY A 122 -6.02 -7.98 10.15
N ASP A 123 -5.43 -8.08 11.34
CA ASP A 123 -5.90 -7.43 12.59
C ASP A 123 -4.90 -6.38 13.10
N MET A 124 -3.89 -6.01 12.31
CA MET A 124 -2.76 -5.19 12.77
C MET A 124 -3.22 -3.82 13.27
N LEU A 125 -4.11 -3.14 12.56
CA LEU A 125 -4.57 -1.80 12.99
C LEU A 125 -5.38 -1.86 14.29
N THR A 126 -6.26 -2.86 14.43
CA THR A 126 -7.03 -3.07 15.67
C THR A 126 -6.13 -3.48 16.85
N ARG A 127 -4.99 -4.13 16.59
CA ARG A 127 -3.96 -4.40 17.62
C ARG A 127 -3.20 -3.11 17.98
N ALA A 128 -2.84 -2.31 16.98
CA ALA A 128 -2.17 -1.03 17.18
C ALA A 128 -3.03 -0.06 18.01
N GLU A 129 -4.33 0.05 17.72
CA GLU A 129 -5.25 0.88 18.51
C GLU A 129 -5.31 0.46 19.98
N ARG A 130 -5.35 -0.84 20.25
CA ARG A 130 -5.35 -1.38 21.62
C ARG A 130 -4.05 -1.07 22.34
N TRP A 131 -2.92 -1.21 21.65
CA TRP A 131 -1.61 -0.89 22.22
C TRP A 131 -1.43 0.61 22.48
N LEU A 132 -1.94 1.46 21.60
CA LEU A 132 -1.89 2.92 21.72
C LEU A 132 -2.92 3.49 22.71
N GLY A 133 -3.78 2.66 23.31
CA GLY A 133 -4.85 3.13 24.20
C GLY A 133 -5.95 3.94 23.49
N LEU A 134 -6.01 3.86 22.15
CA LEU A 134 -7.01 4.57 21.33
C LEU A 134 -8.34 3.82 21.28
N ALA A 135 -8.36 2.55 21.69
CA ALA A 135 -9.57 1.78 21.87
C ALA A 135 -10.30 2.27 23.13
N GLN A 136 -11.40 3.00 22.96
CA GLN A 136 -12.21 3.44 24.09
C GLN A 136 -12.92 2.23 24.70
N ALA A 137 -12.77 2.06 26.02
CA ALA A 137 -13.68 1.23 26.80
C ALA A 137 -15.07 1.85 26.69
N ARG A 138 -15.95 1.25 25.89
CA ARG A 138 -17.37 1.61 25.91
C ARG A 138 -17.89 1.32 27.32
N SER A 139 -18.21 2.37 28.06
CA SER A 139 -19.02 2.31 29.29
C SER A 139 -20.50 2.19 28.94
#